data_AF-A0A1J5HKB4-F1
#
_entry.id   AF-A0A1J5HKB4-F1
#
_cell.length_a   1.000
_cell.length_b   1.000
_cell.length_c   1.000
_cell.angle_alpha   90.00
_cell.angle_beta   90.00
_cell.angle_gamma   90.00
#
_symmetry.space_group_name_H-M   'P 1'
#
loop_
_entity.id
_entity.type
_entity.pdbx_description
1 polymer ?
#
loop_
_entity_poly.entity_id
_entity_poly.type
_entity_poly.pdbx_seq_one_letter_code
_entity_poly.pdbx_strand_id
1 'polypeptide(L)' 'MLKNYAVTQKIDVIDLNPIIADKNQVLLDKYTTDGVHINDLGYKLWSDEIKRKLRKYKI' A
#
# COMPACT_ATOMS: atom_id res chain seq x y z
N MET A 1 8.69 0.79 -13.86
CA MET A 1 7.76 1.37 -14.85
C MET A 1 6.79 2.38 -14.21
N LEU A 2 5.97 2.00 -13.21
CA LEU A 2 5.04 2.95 -12.55
C LEU A 2 5.72 3.99 -11.63
N LYS A 3 6.69 3.57 -10.80
CA LYS A 3 7.40 4.49 -9.89
C LYS A 3 8.10 5.63 -10.63
N ASN A 4 8.79 5.32 -11.73
CA ASN A 4 9.49 6.31 -12.55
C ASN A 4 8.51 7.29 -13.20
N TYR A 5 7.39 6.78 -13.75
CA TYR A 5 6.36 7.63 -14.31
C TYR A 5 5.78 8.59 -13.27
N ALA A 6 5.50 8.09 -12.07
CA ALA A 6 4.97 8.90 -10.99
C ALA A 6 5.95 10.02 -10.58
N VAL A 7 7.26 9.74 -10.53
CA VAL A 7 8.28 10.77 -10.30
C VAL A 7 8.23 11.84 -11.39
N THR A 8 8.21 11.44 -12.67
CA THR A 8 8.15 12.39 -13.81
C THR A 8 6.90 13.27 -13.76
N GLN A 9 5.76 12.68 -13.40
CA GLN A 9 4.48 13.39 -13.34
C GLN A 9 4.21 14.06 -11.98
N LYS A 10 5.15 13.99 -11.02
CA LYS A 10 4.99 14.50 -9.65
C LYS A 10 3.77 13.90 -8.93
N ILE A 11 3.46 12.64 -9.21
CA ILE A 11 2.40 11.86 -8.58
C ILE A 11 2.97 11.19 -7.33
N ASP A 12 2.28 11.34 -6.21
CA ASP A 12 2.65 10.71 -4.96
C ASP A 12 2.19 9.24 -4.92
N VAL A 13 3.13 8.31 -4.81
CA VAL A 13 2.85 6.86 -4.74
C VAL A 13 2.89 6.37 -3.29
N ILE A 14 1.97 5.46 -2.96
CA ILE A 14 2.02 4.60 -1.78
C ILE A 14 2.28 3.18 -2.29
N ASP A 15 3.41 2.60 -1.87
CA ASP A 15 3.74 1.21 -2.19
C ASP A 15 3.36 0.34 -0.99
N LEU A 16 2.20 -0.31 -1.09
CA LEU A 16 1.65 -1.13 0.00
C LEU A 16 2.32 -2.51 0.07
N ASN A 17 2.92 -2.99 -1.03
CA ASN A 17 3.41 -4.37 -1.13
C ASN A 17 4.45 -4.72 -0.05
N PRO A 18 5.47 -3.89 0.25
CA PRO A 18 6.45 -4.18 1.32
C PRO A 18 5.86 -4.31 2.73
N ILE A 19 4.60 -3.88 2.93
CA ILE A 19 3.92 -3.88 4.24
C ILE A 19 3.08 -5.15 4.42
N ILE A 20 2.46 -5.63 3.34
CA ILE A 20 1.46 -6.71 3.39
C ILE A 20 1.90 -8.00 2.72
N ALA A 21 2.97 -7.97 1.92
CA ALA A 21 3.50 -9.15 1.26
C ALA A 21 4.79 -9.65 1.92
N ASP A 22 5.10 -10.92 1.72
CA ASP A 22 6.34 -11.53 2.15
C ASP A 22 7.52 -11.20 1.19
N LYS A 23 8.69 -11.75 1.50
CA LYS A 23 9.90 -11.60 0.67
C LYS A 23 9.74 -12.16 -0.76
N ASN A 24 8.79 -13.06 -0.97
CA ASN A 24 8.47 -13.65 -2.27
C ASN A 24 7.37 -12.87 -3.01
N GLN A 25 6.97 -11.70 -2.49
CA GLN A 25 5.91 -10.84 -3.04
C GLN A 25 4.52 -11.49 -2.97
N VAL A 26 4.32 -12.44 -2.06
CA VAL A 26 3.03 -13.10 -1.82
C VAL A 26 2.30 -12.37 -0.70
N LEU A 27 1.03 -12.04 -0.91
CA LEU A 27 0.16 -11.44 0.11
C LEU A 27 0.08 -12.38 1.32
N LEU A 28 0.43 -11.87 2.50
CA LEU A 28 0.44 -12.67 3.73
C LEU A 28 -0.99 -13.07 4.11
N ASP A 29 -1.19 -14.36 4.45
CA ASP A 29 -2.49 -14.92 4.84
C ASP A 29 -3.22 -14.10 5.91
N LYS A 30 -2.48 -13.55 6.89
CA LYS A 30 -3.06 -12.70 7.95
C LYS A 30 -3.71 -11.40 7.44
N TYR A 31 -3.41 -10.99 6.22
CA TYR A 31 -3.94 -9.77 5.61
C TYR A 31 -4.90 -10.05 4.44
N THR A 32 -5.29 -11.30 4.20
CA THR A 32 -6.23 -11.67 3.14
C THR A 32 -7.30 -12.65 3.62
N THR A 33 -8.40 -12.76 2.88
CA THR A 33 -9.44 -13.78 3.11
C THR A 33 -9.30 -14.98 2.19
N ASP A 34 -8.70 -14.81 1.01
CA ASP A 34 -8.72 -15.79 -0.08
C ASP A 34 -7.45 -15.78 -0.96
N GLY A 35 -6.41 -15.05 -0.53
CA GLY A 35 -5.18 -14.88 -1.31
C GLY A 35 -5.23 -13.70 -2.29
N VAL A 36 -6.37 -13.01 -2.43
CA VAL A 36 -6.56 -11.90 -3.38
C VAL A 36 -7.08 -10.65 -2.66
N HIS A 37 -8.19 -10.77 -1.94
CA HIS A 37 -8.82 -9.64 -1.26
C HIS A 37 -8.15 -9.38 0.08
N ILE A 38 -7.80 -8.12 0.33
CA ILE A 38 -7.23 -7.70 1.60
C ILE A 38 -8.34 -7.70 2.66
N ASN A 39 -8.07 -8.18 3.87
CA ASN A 39 -9.04 -8.18 4.97
C ASN A 39 -8.98 -6.87 5.80
N ASP A 40 -9.80 -6.77 6.84
CA ASP A 40 -9.87 -5.58 7.70
C ASP A 40 -8.51 -5.14 8.27
N LEU A 41 -7.64 -6.10 8.63
CA LEU A 41 -6.31 -5.80 9.16
C LEU A 41 -5.43 -5.14 8.09
N GLY A 42 -5.47 -5.66 6.85
CA GLY A 42 -4.71 -5.06 5.76
C GLY A 42 -5.31 -3.74 5.27
N TYR A 43 -6.64 -3.58 5.28
CA TYR A 43 -7.28 -2.28 5.02
C TYR A 43 -6.91 -1.23 6.07
N LYS A 44 -6.77 -1.62 7.34
CA LYS A 44 -6.27 -0.72 8.38
C LYS A 44 -4.88 -0.19 8.03
N LEU A 45 -3.94 -1.08 7.70
CA LEU A 45 -2.58 -0.71 7.28
C LEU A 45 -2.58 0.22 6.07
N TRP A 46 -3.42 -0.08 5.07
CA TRP A 46 -3.55 0.78 3.90
C TRP A 46 -4.09 2.17 4.27
N SER A 47 -5.13 2.22 5.10
CA SER A 47 -5.72 3.48 5.56
C SER A 47 -4.72 4.34 6.34
N ASP A 48 -3.86 3.73 7.14
CA ASP A 48 -2.83 4.41 7.91
C ASP A 48 -1.74 4.99 7.01
N GLU A 49 -1.35 4.28 5.96
CA GLU A 49 -0.44 4.80 4.94
C GLU A 49 -1.03 5.95 4.13
N ILE A 50 -2.32 5.88 3.79
CA ILE A 50 -3.04 7.00 3.14
C ILE A 50 -3.03 8.22 4.05
N LYS A 51 -3.45 8.08 5.31
CA LYS A 51 -3.42 9.19 6.29
C LYS A 51 -2.02 9.76 6.45
N ARG A 52 -1.00 8.90 6.56
CA ARG A 52 0.41 9.32 6.64
C ARG A 52 0.82 10.16 5.43
N LYS A 53 0.42 9.76 4.22
CA LYS A 53 0.72 10.49 3.00
C LYS A 53 -0.04 11.82 2.94
N LEU A 54 -1.32 11.82 3.32
CA LEU A 54 -2.18 13.01 3.32
C LEU A 54 -1.74 14.10 4.30
N ARG A 55 -1.07 13.75 5.41
CA ARG A 55 -0.45 14.75 6.31
C ARG A 55 0.48 15.73 5.59
N LYS A 56 1.17 15.31 4.53
CA LYS A 56 2.00 16.18 3.68
C LYS A 56 1.19 17.34 3.08
N TYR A 57 -0.07 17.07 2.78
CA TYR A 57 -1.02 18.00 2.17
C TYR A 57 -1.87 18.75 3.20
N LYS A 58 -1.65 18.51 4.51
CA LYS A 58 -2.44 19.07 5.60
C LYS A 58 -3.94 18.72 5.50
N ILE A 59 -4.22 17.53 4.96
CA ILE A 59 -5.52 16.87 4.94
C ILE A 59 -5.57 15.86 6.08
#